data_AF-A0A517XNL5-F1
#
_entry.id   AF-A0A517XNL5-F1
#
_cell.length_a   1.000
_cell.length_b   1.000
_cell.length_c   1.000
_cell.angle_alpha   90.00
_cell.angle_beta   90.00
_cell.angle_gamma   90.00
#
_symmetry.space_group_name_H-M   'P 1'
#
loop_
_entity.id
_entity.type
_entity.pdbx_description
1 polymer ?
#
loop_
_entity_poly.entity_id
_entity_poly.type
_entity_poly.pdbx_seq_one_letter_code
_entity_poly.pdbx_strand_id
1 'polypeptide(L)'
;MATAPSANDLTRQQLDELDDLLQRMLNLPLTGTEPPAAQSTPAGPTWRYDAPSAPPIPSPHLVAPPEPPRAPVLVAPPAPAPPVVVRPEPVTAPVPLIPPPEPTTPIIERKPTPPSARRAPKPAPVVSAPPPEPAPQVVYEPQPPLPVLLWPLAGLNWVFDRAAGLLGPPGWLLRSGFGKNVLGLAGIGLLLYTAAHLATDAGWVTLPFPVPWPR
;
A
#
# COMPACT_ATOMS: atom_id res chain seq x y z
N MET A 1 7.74 -20.72 46.73
CA MET A 1 8.28 -19.51 46.06
C MET A 1 8.63 -19.93 44.64
N ALA A 2 7.86 -19.47 43.65
CA ALA A 2 8.12 -19.77 42.24
C ALA A 2 9.08 -18.70 41.71
N THR A 3 10.30 -19.09 41.38
CA THR A 3 11.26 -18.25 40.67
C THR A 3 10.75 -18.03 39.25
N ALA A 4 10.57 -16.77 38.84
CA ALA A 4 10.13 -16.44 37.49
C ALA A 4 11.15 -16.99 36.47
N PRO A 5 10.69 -17.53 35.33
CA PRO A 5 11.58 -18.04 34.28
C PRO A 5 12.49 -16.90 33.80
N SER A 6 13.79 -17.19 33.73
CA SER A 6 14.78 -16.23 33.26
C SER A 6 14.65 -16.04 31.75
N ALA A 7 14.98 -14.87 31.22
CA ALA A 7 14.93 -14.60 29.77
C ALA A 7 15.77 -15.61 28.95
N ASN A 8 16.79 -16.20 29.56
CA ASN A 8 17.63 -17.24 28.94
C ASN A 8 16.92 -18.59 28.82
N ASP A 9 15.97 -18.89 29.71
CA ASP A 9 15.15 -20.10 29.65
C ASP A 9 14.16 -20.04 28.48
N LEU A 10 13.62 -18.85 28.20
CA LEU A 10 12.74 -18.61 27.05
C LEU A 10 13.46 -18.87 25.72
N THR A 11 14.71 -18.39 25.60
CA THR A 11 15.50 -18.60 24.37
C THR A 11 15.85 -20.07 24.15
N ARG A 12 16.09 -20.82 25.23
CA ARG A 12 16.35 -22.26 25.14
C ARG A 12 15.09 -23.03 24.74
N GLN A 13 13.94 -22.67 25.31
CA GLN A 13 12.66 -23.25 24.93
C GLN A 13 12.33 -23.00 23.45
N GLN A 14 12.58 -21.78 22.93
CA GLN A 14 12.35 -21.48 21.52
C GLN A 14 13.26 -22.26 20.57
N LEU A 15 14.48 -22.58 20.99
CA LEU A 15 15.42 -23.43 20.24
C LEU A 15 14.96 -24.89 20.21
N ASP A 16 14.52 -25.42 21.35
CA ASP A 16 14.01 -26.79 21.43
C ASP A 16 12.72 -26.95 20.61
N GLU A 17 11.81 -25.96 20.64
CA GLU A 17 10.59 -25.96 19.82
C GLU A 17 10.88 -25.91 18.31
N LEU A 18 11.96 -25.21 17.89
CA LEU A 18 12.38 -25.17 16.50
C LEU A 18 12.98 -26.51 16.03
N ASP A 19 13.77 -27.17 16.87
CA ASP A 19 14.36 -28.47 16.56
C ASP A 19 13.29 -29.54 16.43
N ASP A 20 12.32 -29.57 17.35
CA ASP A 20 11.16 -30.46 17.30
C ASP A 20 10.35 -30.28 16.01
N LEU A 21 10.15 -29.03 15.54
CA LEU A 21 9.43 -28.74 14.30
C LEU A 21 10.21 -29.25 13.08
N LEU A 22 11.53 -29.05 13.04
CA LEU A 22 12.39 -29.55 11.98
C LEU A 22 12.38 -31.08 11.93
N GLN A 23 12.51 -31.74 13.08
CA GLN A 23 12.44 -33.20 13.16
C GLN A 23 11.07 -33.73 12.77
N ARG A 24 10.00 -33.01 13.11
CA ARG A 24 8.65 -33.36 12.67
C ARG A 24 8.50 -33.25 11.15
N MET A 25 9.00 -32.19 10.53
CA MET A 25 8.99 -32.08 9.06
C MET A 25 9.81 -33.17 8.38
N LEU A 26 10.95 -33.54 8.97
CA LEU A 26 11.81 -34.58 8.43
C LEU A 26 11.18 -35.98 8.52
N ASN A 27 10.39 -36.21 9.58
CA ASN A 27 9.70 -37.47 9.84
C ASN A 27 8.30 -37.55 9.22
N LEU A 28 7.87 -36.56 8.42
CA LEU A 28 6.62 -36.69 7.66
C LEU A 28 6.76 -37.89 6.70
N PRO A 29 5.89 -38.91 6.80
CA PRO A 29 5.95 -40.04 5.89
C PRO A 29 5.64 -39.56 4.46
N LEU A 30 6.59 -39.77 3.55
CA LEU A 30 6.43 -39.59 2.10
C LEU A 30 5.51 -40.67 1.47
N THR A 31 4.51 -41.16 2.22
CA THR A 31 3.53 -42.12 1.72
C THR A 31 2.61 -41.42 0.72
N GLY A 32 2.98 -41.47 -0.55
CA GLY A 32 2.17 -40.95 -1.64
C GLY A 32 2.83 -40.81 -3.00
N THR A 33 4.09 -41.22 -3.19
CA THR A 33 4.71 -41.27 -4.54
C THR A 33 5.05 -42.70 -4.93
N GLU A 34 4.02 -43.56 -4.98
CA GLU A 34 4.07 -44.79 -5.77
C GLU A 34 3.34 -44.51 -7.09
N PRO A 35 4.02 -44.51 -8.24
CA PRO A 35 3.36 -44.30 -9.52
C PRO A 35 2.47 -45.52 -9.80
N PRO A 36 1.15 -45.35 -10.03
CA PRO A 36 0.35 -46.46 -10.51
C PRO A 36 0.91 -46.92 -11.84
N ALA A 37 1.21 -48.21 -11.91
CA ALA A 37 1.54 -48.92 -13.14
C ALA A 37 0.59 -48.51 -14.26
N ALA A 38 1.15 -48.32 -15.45
CA ALA A 38 0.48 -47.92 -16.67
C ALA A 38 -0.85 -48.65 -16.87
N GLN A 39 -1.95 -48.01 -16.49
CA GLN A 39 -3.27 -48.32 -16.99
C GLN A 39 -3.47 -47.45 -18.22
N SER A 40 -3.49 -48.09 -19.38
CA SER A 40 -3.92 -47.52 -20.65
C SER A 40 -5.31 -46.90 -20.50
N THR A 41 -5.36 -45.57 -20.40
CA THR A 41 -6.61 -44.80 -20.42
C THR A 41 -7.17 -44.78 -21.84
N PRO A 42 -8.48 -45.06 -22.02
CA PRO A 42 -9.15 -44.81 -23.29
C PRO A 42 -9.19 -43.29 -23.54
N ALA A 43 -8.99 -42.90 -24.80
CA ALA A 43 -8.92 -41.53 -25.27
C ALA A 43 -10.08 -40.68 -24.73
N GLY A 44 -9.75 -39.75 -23.82
CA GLY A 44 -10.68 -38.72 -23.36
C GLY A 44 -10.95 -37.69 -24.47
N PRO A 45 -12.11 -36.99 -24.42
CA PRO A 45 -12.45 -35.98 -25.39
C PRO A 45 -11.41 -34.86 -25.38
N THR A 46 -10.75 -34.71 -26.53
CA THR A 46 -9.76 -33.68 -26.79
C THR A 46 -10.50 -32.34 -26.88
N TRP A 47 -10.56 -31.59 -25.78
CA TRP A 47 -10.98 -30.18 -25.81
C TRP A 47 -9.87 -29.34 -26.46
N ARG A 48 -9.61 -29.60 -27.75
CA ARG A 48 -8.83 -28.70 -28.59
C ARG A 48 -9.73 -27.52 -28.94
N TYR A 49 -9.46 -26.40 -28.28
CA TYR A 49 -9.79 -25.11 -28.84
C TYR A 49 -8.93 -24.95 -30.10
N ASP A 50 -9.57 -25.01 -31.28
CA ASP A 50 -8.94 -24.51 -32.51
C ASP A 50 -8.68 -23.02 -32.30
N ALA A 51 -7.42 -22.67 -32.07
CA ALA A 51 -6.99 -21.28 -32.15
C ALA A 51 -7.25 -20.80 -33.59
N PRO A 52 -7.96 -19.67 -33.80
CA PRO A 52 -8.11 -19.13 -35.14
C PRO A 52 -6.72 -18.88 -35.74
N SER A 53 -6.48 -19.46 -36.91
CA SER A 53 -5.26 -19.30 -37.69
C SER A 53 -4.95 -17.81 -37.86
N ALA A 54 -3.81 -17.36 -37.32
CA ALA A 54 -3.37 -15.99 -37.47
C ALA A 54 -3.15 -15.67 -38.96
N PRO A 55 -3.58 -14.51 -39.47
CA PRO A 55 -3.29 -14.12 -40.83
C PRO A 55 -1.76 -13.99 -41.03
N PRO A 56 -1.24 -14.31 -42.23
CA PRO A 56 0.18 -14.21 -42.50
C PRO A 56 0.65 -12.76 -42.28
N ILE A 57 1.54 -12.59 -41.32
CA ILE A 57 2.23 -11.32 -41.07
C ILE A 57 3.07 -11.02 -42.32
N PRO A 58 2.84 -9.90 -43.04
CA PRO A 58 3.73 -9.52 -44.14
C PRO A 58 5.12 -9.25 -43.57
N SER A 59 6.14 -9.83 -44.21
CA SER A 59 7.54 -9.63 -43.85
C SER A 59 7.85 -8.13 -43.80
N PRO A 60 8.60 -7.64 -42.78
CA PRO A 60 8.97 -6.24 -42.74
C PRO A 60 9.94 -5.99 -43.89
N HIS A 61 9.47 -5.32 -44.94
CA HIS A 61 10.35 -4.75 -45.93
C HIS A 61 11.32 -3.82 -45.17
N LEU A 62 12.61 -4.15 -45.24
CA LEU A 62 13.70 -3.31 -44.79
C LEU A 62 13.64 -1.99 -45.57
N VAL A 63 12.87 -1.04 -45.04
CA VAL A 63 12.94 0.35 -45.47
C VAL A 63 14.26 0.88 -44.93
N ALA A 64 15.19 1.17 -45.84
CA ALA A 64 16.41 1.90 -45.52
C ALA A 64 16.03 3.19 -44.77
N PRO A 65 16.75 3.58 -43.69
CA PRO A 65 16.45 4.80 -42.97
C PRO A 65 16.53 6.01 -43.91
N PRO A 66 15.54 6.91 -43.93
CA PRO A 66 15.70 8.19 -44.60
C PRO A 66 16.84 8.96 -43.92
N GLU A 67 17.77 9.46 -44.75
CA GLU A 67 18.88 10.29 -44.34
C GLU A 67 18.36 11.49 -43.51
N PRO A 68 18.93 11.77 -42.31
CA PRO A 68 18.43 12.86 -41.50
C PRO A 68 18.71 14.21 -42.19
N PRO A 69 17.75 15.14 -42.19
CA PRO A 69 18.00 16.49 -42.69
C PRO A 69 19.08 17.14 -41.83
N ARG A 70 20.08 17.74 -42.48
CA ARG A 70 21.09 18.58 -41.83
C ARG A 70 20.39 19.65 -41.01
N ALA A 71 20.62 19.67 -39.71
CA ALA A 71 20.14 20.73 -38.84
C ALA A 71 20.68 22.09 -39.33
N PRO A 72 19.86 23.14 -39.40
CA PRO A 72 20.39 24.49 -39.51
C PRO A 72 21.16 24.81 -38.22
N VAL A 73 22.38 25.30 -38.37
CA VAL A 73 23.18 25.83 -37.26
C VAL A 73 22.38 26.95 -36.61
N LEU A 74 21.87 26.71 -35.41
CA LEU A 74 21.30 27.76 -34.58
C LEU A 74 22.46 28.58 -34.02
N VAL A 75 22.61 29.81 -34.50
CA VAL A 75 23.48 30.80 -33.88
C VAL A 75 22.97 31.02 -32.46
N ALA A 76 23.80 30.71 -31.46
CA ALA A 76 23.47 30.94 -30.07
C ALA A 76 23.29 32.46 -29.83
N PRO A 77 22.20 32.91 -29.19
CA PRO A 77 22.09 34.30 -28.73
C PRO A 77 23.13 34.56 -27.63
N PRO A 78 23.71 35.78 -27.57
CA PRO A 78 24.67 36.13 -26.53
C PRO A 78 24.03 36.05 -25.14
N ALA A 79 24.75 35.44 -24.20
CA ALA A 79 24.31 35.25 -22.83
C ALA A 79 23.96 36.59 -22.14
N PRO A 80 22.85 36.69 -21.39
CA PRO A 80 22.58 37.86 -20.57
C PRO A 80 23.58 37.94 -19.41
N ALA A 81 24.11 39.15 -19.18
CA ALA A 81 25.00 39.45 -18.06
C ALA A 81 24.31 39.17 -16.70
N PRO A 82 25.06 38.76 -15.67
CA PRO A 82 24.49 38.46 -14.36
C PRO A 82 23.85 39.73 -13.73
N PRO A 83 22.70 39.61 -13.05
CA PRO A 83 22.10 40.74 -12.34
C PRO A 83 23.00 41.18 -11.18
N VAL A 84 23.27 42.47 -11.14
CA VAL A 84 23.94 43.16 -10.04
C VAL A 84 23.14 42.96 -8.75
N VAL A 85 23.75 42.32 -7.76
CA VAL A 85 23.22 42.25 -6.39
C VAL A 85 23.29 43.67 -5.81
N VAL A 86 22.18 44.40 -5.84
CA VAL A 86 22.02 45.65 -5.09
C VAL A 86 21.77 45.26 -3.63
N ARG A 87 22.80 45.43 -2.81
CA ARG A 87 22.75 45.35 -1.35
C ARG A 87 21.96 46.56 -0.83
N PRO A 88 20.84 46.40 -0.10
CA PRO A 88 20.27 47.52 0.64
C PRO A 88 21.18 47.86 1.82
N GLU A 89 21.61 49.12 1.89
CA GLU A 89 22.30 49.69 3.05
C GLU A 89 21.40 49.69 4.30
N PRO A 90 21.97 49.59 5.51
CA PRO A 90 21.21 49.59 6.75
C PRO A 90 20.75 51.01 7.06
N VAL A 91 19.48 51.31 6.80
CA VAL A 91 18.86 52.56 7.22
C VAL A 91 18.58 52.49 8.72
N THR A 92 19.22 53.42 9.41
CA THR A 92 19.11 53.78 10.81
C THR A 92 17.66 54.00 11.23
N ALA A 93 17.30 53.50 12.42
CA ALA A 93 16.02 53.74 13.08
C ALA A 93 15.69 55.23 13.22
N PRO A 94 14.40 55.57 13.29
CA PRO A 94 13.89 56.05 14.58
C PRO A 94 12.50 55.48 14.95
N VAL A 95 12.37 55.13 16.23
CA VAL A 95 11.11 54.93 17.00
C VAL A 95 10.72 56.34 17.51
N PRO A 96 9.44 56.79 17.67
CA PRO A 96 8.38 56.09 18.42
C PRO A 96 6.88 56.34 18.07
N LEU A 97 6.03 55.52 18.71
CA LEU A 97 4.61 55.72 19.11
C LEU A 97 3.50 55.56 18.04
N ILE A 98 2.69 54.51 18.19
CA ILE A 98 1.20 54.48 18.32
C ILE A 98 0.77 53.01 18.55
N PRO A 99 0.05 52.65 19.63
CA PRO A 99 -0.61 51.33 19.73
C PRO A 99 -1.93 51.32 18.91
N PRO A 100 -2.26 50.21 18.21
CA PRO A 100 -3.50 50.10 17.44
C PRO A 100 -4.73 49.94 18.37
N PRO A 101 -5.91 50.48 17.99
CA PRO A 101 -7.14 50.34 18.77
C PRO A 101 -7.73 48.92 18.67
N GLU A 102 -8.09 48.35 19.82
CA GLU A 102 -8.80 47.07 19.93
C GLU A 102 -10.24 47.18 19.41
N PRO A 103 -10.74 46.20 18.62
CA PRO A 103 -12.14 46.14 18.24
C PRO A 103 -13.01 45.65 19.40
N THR A 104 -13.93 46.51 19.81
CA THR A 104 -15.06 46.25 20.72
C THR A 104 -15.92 45.07 20.22
N THR A 105 -15.97 43.99 21.00
CA THR A 105 -17.09 43.03 20.98
C THR A 105 -17.98 43.22 22.21
N PRO A 106 -19.31 43.19 22.06
CA PRO A 106 -20.23 43.50 23.16
C PRO A 106 -20.25 42.41 24.24
N ILE A 107 -20.27 42.91 25.47
CA ILE A 107 -20.45 42.21 26.74
C ILE A 107 -21.80 41.50 26.75
N ILE A 108 -21.81 40.17 26.88
CA ILE A 108 -22.98 39.41 27.36
C ILE A 108 -22.84 39.31 28.88
N GLU A 109 -23.62 40.12 29.57
CA GLU A 109 -23.77 40.12 31.03
C GLU A 109 -24.47 38.82 31.46
N ARG A 110 -23.70 37.86 32.01
CA ARG A 110 -24.26 36.73 32.76
C ARG A 110 -23.92 36.88 34.23
N LYS A 111 -24.98 37.22 34.98
CA LYS A 111 -25.16 37.14 36.44
C LYS A 111 -24.24 36.10 37.12
N PRO A 112 -23.40 36.50 38.10
CA PRO A 112 -22.55 35.55 38.81
C PRO A 112 -23.36 34.76 39.85
N THR A 113 -23.57 33.47 39.58
CA THR A 113 -23.95 32.48 40.59
C THR A 113 -22.65 32.00 41.27
N PRO A 114 -22.54 31.99 42.61
CA PRO A 114 -21.30 31.59 43.27
C PRO A 114 -21.12 30.06 43.21
N PRO A 115 -20.00 29.53 42.68
CA PRO A 115 -19.64 28.15 42.91
C PRO A 115 -18.86 28.05 44.22
N SER A 116 -19.54 27.44 45.19
CA SER A 116 -19.04 26.59 46.28
C SER A 116 -17.50 26.49 46.40
N ALA A 117 -16.98 26.99 47.52
CA ALA A 117 -15.59 26.85 47.93
C ALA A 117 -15.21 25.36 48.08
N ARG A 118 -14.65 24.78 47.02
CA ARG A 118 -13.99 23.47 47.09
C ARG A 118 -12.63 23.68 47.75
N ARG A 119 -12.47 23.15 48.97
CA ARG A 119 -11.18 23.02 49.67
C ARG A 119 -10.08 22.59 48.69
N ALA A 120 -9.01 23.37 48.63
CA ALA A 120 -7.79 22.97 47.94
C ALA A 120 -7.25 21.66 48.55
N PRO A 121 -6.96 20.63 47.73
CA PRO A 121 -6.24 19.46 48.23
C PRO A 121 -4.81 19.88 48.62
N LYS A 122 -4.38 19.38 49.78
CA LYS A 122 -3.03 19.49 50.34
C LYS A 122 -1.99 19.19 49.24
N PRO A 123 -0.89 19.98 49.11
CA PRO A 123 0.14 19.68 48.13
C PRO A 123 0.73 18.30 48.44
N ALA A 124 0.53 17.37 47.52
CA ALA A 124 1.25 16.11 47.53
C ALA A 124 2.74 16.42 47.32
N PRO A 125 3.66 15.65 47.95
CA PRO A 125 5.08 15.77 47.63
C PRO A 125 5.25 15.56 46.13
N VAL A 126 5.93 16.51 45.48
CA VAL A 126 6.33 16.40 44.08
C VAL A 126 7.31 15.23 44.00
N VAL A 127 6.78 14.05 43.72
CA VAL A 127 7.57 12.96 43.17
C VAL A 127 7.91 13.43 41.76
N SER A 128 9.18 13.71 41.52
CA SER A 128 9.71 13.97 40.19
C SER A 128 9.15 12.92 39.23
N ALA A 129 8.35 13.34 38.26
CA ALA A 129 7.93 12.47 37.18
C ALA A 129 9.21 11.90 36.54
N PRO A 130 9.30 10.57 36.32
CA PRO A 130 10.41 10.02 35.56
C PRO A 130 10.48 10.72 34.19
N PRO A 131 11.68 10.88 33.62
CA PRO A 131 11.87 11.49 32.30
C PRO A 131 10.91 10.87 31.27
N PRO A 132 10.40 11.64 30.29
CA PRO A 132 9.56 11.10 29.25
C PRO A 132 10.27 9.93 28.59
N GLU A 133 9.66 8.74 28.69
CA GLU A 133 10.16 7.52 28.08
C GLU A 133 10.35 7.81 26.58
N PRO A 134 11.56 7.58 26.03
CA PRO A 134 11.80 7.81 24.60
C PRO A 134 10.77 6.99 23.83
N ALA A 135 10.00 7.67 22.98
CA ALA A 135 9.02 7.02 22.12
C ALA A 135 9.68 5.81 21.45
N PRO A 136 9.03 4.63 21.45
CA PRO A 136 9.63 3.43 20.89
C PRO A 136 10.10 3.75 19.48
N GLN A 137 11.42 3.72 19.30
CA GLN A 137 11.99 3.83 17.97
C GLN A 137 11.50 2.60 17.22
N VAL A 138 10.55 2.81 16.30
CA VAL A 138 10.15 1.78 15.36
C VAL A 138 11.41 1.49 14.54
N VAL A 139 12.14 0.47 14.95
CA VAL A 139 13.23 -0.08 14.16
C VAL A 139 12.57 -0.62 12.91
N TYR A 140 12.65 0.15 11.83
CA TYR A 140 12.23 -0.31 10.52
C TYR A 140 13.22 -1.39 10.10
N GLU A 141 12.87 -2.64 10.40
CA GLU A 141 13.60 -3.78 9.88
C GLU A 141 13.52 -3.74 8.35
N PRO A 142 14.66 -3.86 7.64
CA PRO A 142 14.67 -3.85 6.19
C PRO A 142 13.79 -4.98 5.67
N GLN A 143 12.66 -4.63 5.05
CA GLN A 143 11.76 -5.60 4.44
C GLN A 143 12.54 -6.42 3.40
N PRO A 144 12.44 -7.76 3.41
CA PRO A 144 13.12 -8.59 2.44
C PRO A 144 12.65 -8.22 1.03
N PRO A 145 13.55 -8.28 0.01
CA PRO A 145 13.17 -7.96 -1.36
C PRO A 145 12.04 -8.89 -1.80
N LEU A 146 10.99 -8.29 -2.39
CA LEU A 146 9.84 -9.05 -2.88
C LEU A 146 10.33 -10.15 -3.84
N PRO A 147 9.88 -11.40 -3.68
CA PRO A 147 10.25 -12.47 -4.60
C PRO A 147 9.86 -12.08 -6.02
N VAL A 148 10.72 -12.39 -6.98
CA VAL A 148 10.58 -12.01 -8.40
C VAL A 148 9.22 -12.44 -8.98
N LEU A 149 8.66 -13.55 -8.48
CA LEU A 149 7.35 -14.04 -8.88
C LEU A 149 6.20 -13.06 -8.58
N LEU A 150 6.35 -12.20 -7.56
CA LEU A 150 5.35 -11.19 -7.18
C LEU A 150 5.54 -9.85 -7.89
N TRP A 151 6.61 -9.65 -8.65
CA TRP A 151 6.79 -8.45 -9.46
C TRP A 151 5.65 -8.14 -10.43
N PRO A 152 5.07 -9.10 -11.19
CA PRO A 152 3.94 -8.80 -12.06
C PRO A 152 2.74 -8.26 -11.26
N LEU A 153 2.47 -8.82 -10.07
CA LEU A 153 1.40 -8.32 -9.19
C LEU A 153 1.74 -6.93 -8.65
N ALA A 154 2.98 -6.70 -8.23
CA ALA A 154 3.44 -5.40 -7.77
C ALA A 154 3.37 -4.33 -8.87
N GLY A 155 3.75 -4.70 -10.10
CA GLY A 155 3.66 -3.87 -11.30
C GLY A 155 2.22 -3.54 -11.66
N LEU A 156 1.31 -4.52 -11.59
CA LEU A 156 -0.12 -4.29 -11.80
C LEU A 156 -0.70 -3.32 -10.75
N ASN A 157 -0.35 -3.51 -9.48
CA ASN A 157 -0.75 -2.60 -8.41
C ASN A 157 -0.18 -1.19 -8.62
N TRP A 158 1.05 -1.07 -9.11
CA TRP A 158 1.65 0.21 -9.45
C TRP A 158 0.95 0.91 -10.63
N VAL A 159 0.63 0.17 -11.70
CA VAL A 159 -0.13 0.68 -12.85
C VAL A 159 -1.52 1.12 -12.40
N PHE A 160 -2.17 0.34 -11.54
CA PHE A 160 -3.47 0.70 -10.97
C PHE A 160 -3.39 2.00 -10.15
N ASP A 161 -2.41 2.13 -9.25
CA ASP A 161 -2.23 3.34 -8.46
C ASP A 161 -1.95 4.58 -9.35
N ARG A 162 -1.25 4.40 -10.48
CA ARG A 162 -1.02 5.46 -11.47
C ARG A 162 -2.26 5.82 -12.27
N ALA A 163 -3.01 4.82 -12.74
CA ALA A 163 -4.26 5.01 -13.45
C ALA A 163 -5.30 5.68 -12.56
N ALA A 164 -5.44 5.22 -11.31
CA ALA A 164 -6.30 5.83 -10.31
C ALA A 164 -5.88 7.28 -10.04
N GLY A 165 -4.58 7.59 -9.99
CA GLY A 165 -4.10 8.96 -9.86
C GLY A 165 -4.53 9.90 -11.00
N LEU A 166 -4.69 9.38 -12.23
CA LEU A 166 -5.15 10.15 -13.40
C LEU A 166 -6.65 10.48 -13.35
N LEU A 167 -7.46 9.72 -12.60
CA LEU A 167 -8.89 9.97 -12.44
C LEU A 167 -9.21 11.17 -11.52
N GLY A 168 -8.20 11.81 -10.92
CA GLY A 168 -8.40 13.01 -10.10
C GLY A 168 -9.07 12.71 -8.75
N PRO A 169 -9.99 13.57 -8.26
CA PRO A 169 -10.64 13.42 -6.94
C PRO A 169 -11.28 12.04 -6.68
N PRO A 170 -12.03 11.40 -7.60
CA PRO A 170 -12.55 10.05 -7.37
C PRO A 170 -11.43 9.00 -7.29
N GLY A 171 -10.34 9.22 -8.00
CA GLY A 171 -9.12 8.40 -7.92
C GLY A 171 -8.46 8.43 -6.54
N TRP A 172 -8.53 9.57 -5.85
CA TRP A 172 -8.06 9.67 -4.46
C TRP A 172 -8.88 8.78 -3.52
N LEU A 173 -10.19 8.70 -3.72
CA LEU A 173 -11.06 7.83 -2.92
C LEU A 173 -10.74 6.35 -3.15
N LEU A 174 -10.47 5.95 -4.40
CA LEU A 174 -10.05 4.59 -4.76
C LEU A 174 -8.69 4.22 -4.17
N ARG A 175 -7.80 5.22 -3.98
CA ARG A 175 -6.49 5.02 -3.37
C ARG A 175 -6.54 4.98 -1.84
N SER A 176 -7.62 5.47 -1.23
CA SER A 176 -7.84 5.34 0.22
C SER A 176 -7.95 3.87 0.63
N GLY A 177 -7.62 3.55 1.89
CA GLY A 177 -7.77 2.19 2.41
C GLY A 177 -9.20 1.64 2.26
N PHE A 178 -10.20 2.52 2.36
CA PHE A 178 -11.59 2.17 2.11
C PHE A 178 -11.84 1.76 0.66
N GLY A 179 -11.38 2.55 -0.32
CA GLY A 179 -11.54 2.27 -1.74
C GLY A 179 -10.88 0.95 -2.15
N LYS A 180 -9.68 0.68 -1.63
CA LYS A 180 -8.98 -0.59 -1.85
C LYS A 180 -9.75 -1.79 -1.28
N ASN A 181 -10.35 -1.65 -0.09
CA ASN A 181 -11.16 -2.71 0.51
C ASN A 181 -12.45 -2.96 -0.29
N VAL A 182 -13.14 -1.90 -0.73
CA VAL A 182 -14.35 -2.03 -1.57
C VAL A 182 -14.02 -2.70 -2.90
N LEU A 183 -12.92 -2.30 -3.55
CA LEU A 183 -12.49 -2.90 -4.79
C LEU A 183 -12.07 -4.37 -4.61
N GLY A 184 -11.37 -4.68 -3.51
CA GLY A 184 -11.03 -6.06 -3.15
C GLY A 184 -12.27 -6.92 -2.94
N LEU A 185 -13.26 -6.43 -2.19
CA LEU A 185 -14.53 -7.12 -1.99
C LEU A 185 -15.31 -7.29 -3.29
N ALA A 186 -15.32 -6.27 -4.16
CA ALA A 186 -15.94 -6.37 -5.48
C ALA A 186 -15.24 -7.43 -6.35
N GLY A 187 -13.91 -7.50 -6.32
CA GLY A 187 -13.13 -8.52 -7.03
C GLY A 187 -13.39 -9.94 -6.51
N ILE A 188 -13.41 -10.13 -5.18
CA ILE A 188 -13.75 -11.41 -4.56
C ILE A 188 -15.19 -11.80 -4.90
N GLY A 189 -16.12 -10.86 -4.81
CA GLY A 189 -17.51 -11.09 -5.19
C GLY A 189 -17.64 -11.53 -6.65
N LEU A 190 -16.91 -10.88 -7.56
CA LEU A 190 -16.87 -11.25 -8.98
C LEU A 190 -16.28 -12.65 -9.19
N LEU A 191 -15.20 -13.00 -8.47
CA LEU A 191 -14.61 -14.34 -8.51
C LEU A 191 -15.60 -15.41 -8.05
N LEU A 192 -16.25 -15.21 -6.90
CA LEU A 192 -17.26 -16.13 -6.39
C LEU A 192 -18.44 -16.26 -7.35
N TYR A 193 -18.88 -15.14 -7.93
CA TYR A 193 -19.95 -15.12 -8.92
C TYR A 193 -19.58 -15.92 -10.18
N THR A 194 -18.36 -15.73 -10.72
CA THR A 194 -17.87 -16.49 -11.87
C THR A 194 -17.75 -17.99 -11.56
N ALA A 195 -17.24 -18.35 -10.38
CA ALA A 195 -17.11 -19.74 -9.95
C ALA A 195 -18.46 -20.43 -9.78
N ALA A 196 -19.44 -19.74 -9.18
CA ALA A 196 -20.80 -20.24 -9.04
C ALA A 196 -21.47 -20.44 -10.41
N HIS A 197 -21.25 -19.52 -11.35
CA HIS A 197 -21.75 -19.66 -12.72
C HIS A 197 -21.13 -20.88 -13.41
N LEU A 198 -19.81 -21.03 -13.36
CA LEU A 198 -19.10 -22.18 -13.94
C LEU A 198 -19.56 -23.51 -13.35
N ALA A 199 -19.77 -23.56 -12.03
CA ALA A 199 -20.26 -24.74 -11.33
C ALA A 199 -21.72 -25.08 -11.72
N THR A 200 -22.53 -24.07 -12.04
CA THR A 200 -23.90 -24.26 -12.53
C THR A 200 -23.89 -24.83 -13.95
N ASP A 201 -23.06 -24.27 -14.83
CA ASP A 201 -22.92 -24.75 -16.22
C ASP A 201 -22.35 -26.17 -16.29
N ALA A 202 -21.44 -26.52 -15.38
CA ALA A 202 -20.91 -27.88 -15.22
C ALA A 202 -21.92 -28.86 -14.56
N GLY A 203 -23.05 -28.36 -14.06
CA GLY A 203 -24.06 -29.17 -13.36
C GLY A 203 -23.63 -29.65 -11.97
N TRP A 204 -22.58 -29.08 -11.38
CA TRP A 204 -22.11 -29.43 -10.04
C TRP A 204 -23.00 -28.85 -8.94
N VAL A 205 -23.63 -27.70 -9.20
CA VAL A 205 -24.51 -27.00 -8.27
C VAL A 205 -25.77 -26.58 -9.01
N THR A 206 -26.94 -26.81 -8.40
CA THR A 206 -28.22 -26.29 -8.87
C THR A 206 -28.67 -25.17 -7.95
N LEU A 207 -28.69 -23.94 -8.47
CA LEU A 207 -29.20 -22.79 -7.73
C LEU A 207 -30.72 -22.69 -7.90
N PRO A 208 -31.48 -22.38 -6.84
CA PRO A 208 -32.94 -22.24 -6.92
C PRO A 208 -33.40 -21.03 -7.74
N PHE A 209 -32.49 -20.09 -8.03
CA PHE A 209 -32.75 -18.90 -8.84
C PHE A 209 -31.74 -18.81 -9.99
N PRO A 210 -32.17 -18.43 -11.20
CA PRO A 210 -31.26 -18.24 -12.32
C PRO A 210 -30.39 -17.01 -12.07
N VAL A 211 -29.08 -17.20 -12.21
CA VAL A 211 -28.09 -16.13 -12.05
C VAL A 211 -28.11 -15.26 -13.33
N PRO A 212 -28.38 -13.94 -13.24
CA PRO A 212 -28.52 -13.10 -14.44
C PRO A 212 -27.16 -12.82 -15.08
N TRP A 213 -26.79 -13.61 -16.09
CA TRP A 213 -25.57 -13.37 -16.86
C TRP A 213 -25.84 -12.48 -18.08
N PRO A 214 -25.05 -11.42 -18.32
CA PRO A 214 -25.13 -10.65 -19.55
C PRO A 214 -24.74 -11.55 -20.74
N ARG A 215 -25.67 -11.74 -21.68
CA ARG A 215 -25.44 -12.45 -22.94
C ARG A 215 -24.82 -11.54 -23.98
#